data_AF-A0A1W1EL56-F1
#
_entry.id   AF-A0A1W1EL56-F1
#
_cell.length_a   1.000
_cell.length_b   1.000
_cell.length_c   1.000
_cell.angle_alpha   90.00
_cell.angle_beta   90.00
_cell.angle_gamma   90.00
#
_symmetry.space_group_name_H-M   'P 1'
#
loop_
_entity.id
_entity.type
_entity.pdbx_description
1 polymer ?
#
loop_
_entity_poly.entity_id
_entity_poly.type
_entity_poly.pdbx_seq_one_letter_code
_entity_poly.pdbx_strand_id
1 'polypeptide(L)'
;MKKIITTSIIAIALATTMVNAKDKVIGTVDGINITEAEANKFLTAITPKGKKTILFADLSKKDKDSIVKNLAPGTLIKAKALKEVSEEEKEQIIANYWMQKKLADFKATDKEAKKIYTKNKKSYVRNKKQLSFKDVKEFIKMQIKQKKLVDSVMKKAKVVISK
;
A
#
# COMPACT_ATOMS: atom_id res chain seq x y z
N MET A 1 36.70 6.36 -17.87
CA MET A 1 35.70 6.84 -16.88
C MET A 1 34.31 6.73 -17.47
N LYS A 2 33.55 5.68 -17.14
CA LYS A 2 32.13 5.54 -17.54
C LYS A 2 31.27 6.09 -16.41
N LYS A 3 30.69 7.28 -16.62
CA LYS A 3 29.72 7.90 -15.72
C LYS A 3 28.41 7.11 -15.82
N ILE A 4 28.19 6.17 -14.91
CA ILE A 4 26.91 5.46 -14.78
C ILE A 4 26.15 6.12 -13.64
N ILE A 5 25.26 7.03 -14.03
CA ILE A 5 23.89 7.19 -13.50
C ILE A 5 23.79 7.33 -11.97
N THR A 6 23.93 8.58 -11.52
CA THR A 6 23.61 9.10 -10.18
C THR A 6 22.11 9.36 -9.96
N THR A 7 21.21 8.63 -10.63
CA THR A 7 19.80 8.60 -10.25
C THR A 7 19.53 7.39 -9.39
N SER A 8 20.04 7.43 -8.16
CA SER A 8 19.55 6.61 -7.07
C SER A 8 18.09 6.99 -6.83
N ILE A 9 17.17 6.34 -7.55
CA ILE A 9 15.78 6.23 -7.09
C ILE A 9 15.90 5.51 -5.75
N ILE A 10 15.87 6.26 -4.66
CA ILE A 10 15.69 5.71 -3.33
C ILE A 10 14.29 5.09 -3.38
N ALA A 11 14.24 3.80 -3.72
CA ALA A 11 13.03 3.03 -3.55
C ALA A 11 12.79 2.94 -2.05
N ILE A 12 12.03 3.89 -1.50
CA ILE A 12 11.58 3.85 -0.12
C ILE A 12 10.54 2.73 -0.04
N ALA A 13 11.02 1.50 0.09
CA ALA A 13 10.18 0.39 0.51
C ALA A 13 9.81 0.67 1.96
N LEU A 14 8.62 1.25 2.19
CA LEU A 14 8.04 1.37 3.52
C LEU A 14 7.72 -0.05 4.01
N ALA A 15 8.68 -0.66 4.70
CA ALA A 15 8.49 -1.96 5.33
C ALA A 15 7.48 -1.81 6.47
N THR A 16 6.25 -2.23 6.24
CA THR A 16 5.18 -2.27 7.25
C THR A 16 5.41 -3.47 8.16
N THR A 17 6.22 -3.30 9.19
CA THR A 17 6.45 -4.33 10.22
C THR A 17 6.21 -3.78 11.62
N MET A 18 5.41 -4.51 12.40
CA MET A 18 5.50 -4.47 13.85
C MET A 18 6.84 -5.11 14.21
N VAL A 19 7.68 -4.41 14.97
CA VAL A 19 8.97 -4.93 15.43
C VAL A 19 8.65 -6.03 16.44
N ASN A 20 9.00 -7.29 16.16
CA ASN A 20 8.94 -8.31 17.20
C ASN A 20 10.13 -8.11 18.12
N ALA A 21 9.93 -8.16 19.43
CA ALA A 21 11.00 -8.04 20.44
C ALA A 21 12.13 -9.11 20.30
N LYS A 22 11.96 -10.10 19.41
CA LYS A 22 12.92 -11.17 19.10
C LYS A 22 13.78 -10.90 17.85
N ASP A 23 13.53 -9.82 17.12
CA ASP A 23 14.26 -9.55 15.88
C ASP A 23 15.67 -9.02 16.19
N LYS A 24 16.70 -9.62 15.59
CA LYS A 24 18.10 -9.22 15.79
C LYS A 24 18.32 -7.78 15.31
N VAL A 25 18.83 -6.92 16.19
CA VAL A 25 19.24 -5.55 15.86
C VAL A 25 20.56 -5.59 15.09
N ILE A 26 20.61 -4.94 13.93
CA ILE A 26 21.78 -4.89 13.04
C ILE A 26 22.36 -3.48 12.89
N GLY A 27 21.65 -2.47 13.41
CA GLY A 27 22.07 -1.08 13.43
C GLY A 27 21.00 -0.20 14.06
N THR A 28 21.30 1.09 14.19
CA THR A 28 20.37 2.10 14.72
C THR A 28 20.50 3.40 13.93
N VAL A 29 19.41 4.15 13.82
CA VAL A 29 19.40 5.55 13.36
C VAL A 29 18.63 6.39 14.37
N ASP A 30 19.25 7.44 14.92
CA ASP A 30 18.67 8.27 16.01
C ASP A 30 18.10 7.44 17.18
N GLY A 31 18.82 6.39 17.57
CA GLY A 31 18.40 5.46 18.63
C GLY A 31 17.24 4.51 18.26
N ILE A 32 16.73 4.57 17.02
CA ILE A 32 15.69 3.68 16.51
C ILE A 32 16.37 2.45 15.90
N ASN A 33 15.98 1.26 16.36
CA ASN A 33 16.53 -0.01 15.90
C ASN A 33 16.19 -0.28 14.43
N ILE A 34 17.18 -0.75 13.69
CA ILE A 34 17.04 -1.38 12.38
C ILE A 34 17.30 -2.87 12.56
N THR A 35 16.35 -3.69 12.14
CA THR A 35 16.37 -5.14 12.38
C THR A 35 16.80 -5.94 11.15
N GLU A 36 17.34 -7.14 11.38
CA GLU A 36 17.67 -8.08 10.32
C GLU A 36 16.44 -8.46 9.49
N ALA A 37 15.26 -8.55 10.11
CA ALA A 37 14.01 -8.83 9.42
C ALA A 37 13.63 -7.73 8.41
N GLU A 38 13.82 -6.46 8.76
CA GLU A 38 13.60 -5.32 7.86
C GLU A 38 14.61 -5.33 6.71
N ALA A 39 15.88 -5.64 6.99
CA ALA A 39 16.90 -5.80 5.95
C ALA A 39 16.59 -6.93 4.98
N ASN A 40 16.19 -8.09 5.47
CA ASN A 40 15.82 -9.22 4.60
C ASN A 40 14.60 -8.90 3.73
N LYS A 41 13.60 -8.20 4.27
CA LYS A 41 12.44 -7.74 3.49
C LYS A 41 12.83 -6.75 2.41
N PHE A 42 13.70 -5.80 2.72
CA PHE A 42 14.23 -4.86 1.74
C PHE A 42 14.99 -5.59 0.63
N LEU A 43 15.87 -6.53 0.99
CA LEU A 43 16.63 -7.35 0.03
C LEU A 43 15.69 -8.17 -0.88
N THR A 44 14.64 -8.78 -0.32
CA THR A 44 13.60 -9.46 -1.12
C THR A 44 12.89 -8.51 -2.07
N ALA A 45 12.52 -7.31 -1.62
CA ALA A 45 11.79 -6.33 -2.42
C ALA A 45 12.60 -5.81 -3.62
N ILE A 46 13.92 -5.68 -3.47
CA ILE A 46 14.81 -5.21 -4.54
C ILE A 46 15.40 -6.35 -5.40
N THR A 47 15.22 -7.61 -4.98
CA THR A 47 15.69 -8.76 -5.77
C THR A 47 14.84 -8.92 -7.03
N PRO A 48 15.44 -8.95 -8.24
CA PRO A 48 14.69 -9.19 -9.47
C PRO A 48 13.95 -10.54 -9.43
N LYS A 49 12.74 -10.59 -10.00
CA LYS A 49 11.95 -11.83 -10.09
C LYS A 49 12.76 -12.96 -10.74
N GLY A 50 12.69 -14.15 -10.14
CA GLY A 50 13.41 -15.34 -10.61
C GLY A 50 14.86 -15.42 -10.15
N LYS A 51 15.39 -14.42 -9.43
CA LYS A 51 16.71 -14.51 -8.79
C LYS A 51 16.58 -14.93 -7.33
N LYS A 52 17.57 -15.68 -6.84
CA LYS A 52 17.70 -16.01 -5.41
C LYS A 52 18.07 -14.75 -4.64
N THR A 53 17.31 -14.44 -3.60
CA THR A 53 17.65 -13.37 -2.66
C THR A 53 18.83 -13.80 -1.78
N ILE A 54 19.83 -12.93 -1.67
CA ILE A 54 20.91 -13.06 -0.68
C ILE A 54 20.40 -12.46 0.62
N LEU A 55 20.50 -13.20 1.72
CA LEU A 55 20.05 -12.73 3.03
C LEU A 55 21.10 -11.80 3.65
N PHE A 56 20.65 -10.95 4.57
CA PHE A 56 21.51 -9.99 5.26
C PHE A 56 22.70 -10.68 5.96
N ALA A 57 22.49 -11.83 6.59
CA ALA A 57 23.55 -12.61 7.23
C ALA A 57 24.70 -12.98 6.27
N ASP A 58 24.39 -13.24 5.00
CA ASP A 58 25.33 -13.70 3.98
C ASP A 58 26.06 -12.57 3.26
N LEU A 59 25.71 -11.31 3.54
CA LEU A 59 26.34 -10.15 2.93
C LEU A 59 27.75 -9.89 3.47
N SER A 60 28.59 -9.31 2.61
CA SER A 60 29.88 -8.75 3.02
C SER A 60 29.67 -7.63 4.03
N LYS A 61 30.68 -7.32 4.86
CA LYS A 61 30.60 -6.23 5.85
C LYS A 61 30.21 -4.89 5.20
N LYS A 62 30.82 -4.58 4.05
CA LYS A 62 30.54 -3.36 3.29
C LYS A 62 29.09 -3.29 2.81
N ASP A 63 28.55 -4.42 2.34
CA ASP A 63 27.16 -4.48 1.89
C ASP A 63 26.19 -4.39 3.05
N LYS A 64 26.49 -5.03 4.20
CA LYS A 64 25.73 -4.88 5.44
C LYS A 64 25.61 -3.41 5.86
N ASP A 65 26.73 -2.69 5.88
CA ASP A 65 26.76 -1.25 6.20
C ASP A 65 25.91 -0.44 5.22
N SER A 66 25.97 -0.77 3.93
CA SER A 66 25.15 -0.14 2.89
C SER A 66 23.66 -0.39 3.10
N ILE A 67 23.26 -1.61 3.44
CA ILE A 67 21.85 -1.94 3.70
C ILE A 67 21.32 -1.17 4.92
N VAL A 68 22.07 -1.11 6.03
CA VAL A 68 21.67 -0.34 7.22
C VAL A 68 21.48 1.14 6.86
N LYS A 69 22.39 1.74 6.10
CA LYS A 69 22.27 3.14 5.64
C LYS A 69 21.06 3.36 4.73
N ASN A 70 20.74 2.40 3.85
CA ASN A 70 19.58 2.50 2.96
C ASN A 70 18.24 2.36 3.71
N LEU A 71 18.21 1.65 4.83
CA LEU A 71 17.01 1.50 5.67
C LEU A 71 16.77 2.69 6.60
N ALA A 72 17.82 3.46 6.91
CA ALA A 72 17.75 4.56 7.86
C ALA A 72 16.68 5.63 7.50
N PRO A 73 16.58 6.13 6.25
CA PRO A 73 15.54 7.10 5.89
C PRO A 73 14.12 6.57 6.12
N GLY A 74 13.83 5.33 5.71
CA GLY A 74 12.53 4.71 5.90
C GLY A 74 12.18 4.51 7.38
N THR A 75 13.18 4.19 8.19
CA THR A 75 13.05 4.05 9.65
C THR A 75 12.69 5.38 10.30
N LEU A 76 13.37 6.48 9.92
CA LEU A 76 13.07 7.82 10.41
C LEU A 76 11.68 8.30 9.97
N ILE A 77 11.31 8.09 8.71
CA ILE A 77 9.99 8.45 8.19
C ILE A 77 8.89 7.71 8.97
N LYS A 78 9.07 6.40 9.20
CA LYS A 78 8.12 5.60 9.97
C LYS A 78 7.99 6.11 11.40
N ALA A 79 9.11 6.39 12.07
CA ALA A 79 9.10 6.91 13.43
C ALA A 79 8.41 8.28 13.53
N LYS A 80 8.64 9.15 12.55
CA LYS A 80 7.99 10.46 12.46
C LYS A 80 6.48 10.32 12.21
N ALA A 81 6.08 9.50 11.24
CA ALA A 81 4.68 9.24 10.94
C ALA A 81 3.93 8.68 12.15
N LEU A 82 4.53 7.77 12.92
CA LEU A 82 3.89 7.20 14.12
C LEU A 82 3.64 8.24 15.24
N LYS A 83 4.45 9.31 15.27
CA LYS A 83 4.31 10.41 16.25
C LYS A 83 3.35 11.50 15.77
N GLU A 84 3.34 11.79 14.47
CA GLU A 84 2.64 12.95 13.90
C GLU A 84 1.23 12.63 13.39
N VAL A 85 0.97 11.38 13.00
CA VAL A 85 -0.36 10.97 12.54
C VAL A 85 -1.27 10.76 13.76
N SER A 86 -2.41 11.46 13.79
CA SER A 86 -3.38 11.37 14.88
C SER A 86 -4.06 9.99 14.92
N GLU A 87 -4.73 9.66 16.03
CA GLU A 87 -5.47 8.40 16.11
C GLU A 87 -6.63 8.36 15.10
N GLU A 88 -7.34 9.47 14.91
CA GLU A 88 -8.40 9.57 13.90
C GLU A 88 -7.86 9.33 12.48
N GLU A 89 -6.69 9.88 12.16
CA GLU A 89 -6.04 9.64 10.87
C GLU A 89 -5.59 8.18 10.73
N LYS A 90 -5.06 7.56 11.79
CA LYS A 90 -4.72 6.12 11.80
C LYS A 90 -5.94 5.26 11.55
N GLU A 91 -7.07 5.53 12.20
CA GLU A 91 -8.31 4.81 12.00
C GLU A 91 -8.78 4.88 10.53
N GLN A 92 -8.74 6.08 9.94
CA GLN A 92 -9.08 6.29 8.54
C GLN A 92 -8.13 5.53 7.60
N ILE A 93 -6.82 5.57 7.84
CA ILE A 93 -5.82 4.84 7.05
C ILE A 93 -6.06 3.33 7.14
N ILE A 94 -6.31 2.81 8.35
CA ILE A 94 -6.58 1.37 8.57
C ILE A 94 -7.87 0.95 7.86
N ALA A 95 -8.95 1.71 8.01
CA ALA A 95 -10.23 1.43 7.36
C ALA A 95 -10.08 1.45 5.82
N ASN A 96 -9.41 2.45 5.27
CA ASN A 96 -9.16 2.57 3.84
C ASN A 96 -8.27 1.45 3.31
N TYR A 97 -7.21 1.09 4.03
CA TYR A 97 -6.33 -0.02 3.67
C TYR A 97 -7.09 -1.35 3.66
N TRP A 98 -7.88 -1.62 4.70
CA TRP A 98 -8.71 -2.81 4.79
C TRP A 98 -9.72 -2.87 3.64
N MET A 99 -10.38 -1.75 3.34
CA MET A 99 -11.32 -1.63 2.24
C MET A 99 -10.65 -1.97 0.90
N GLN A 100 -9.49 -1.37 0.61
CA GLN A 100 -8.72 -1.65 -0.62
C GLN A 100 -8.34 -3.13 -0.72
N LYS A 101 -7.85 -3.72 0.38
CA LYS A 101 -7.50 -5.15 0.44
C LYS A 101 -8.72 -6.03 0.13
N LYS A 102 -9.89 -5.69 0.66
CA LYS A 102 -11.13 -6.47 0.48
C LYS A 102 -11.82 -6.24 -0.85
N LEU A 103 -11.65 -5.08 -1.49
CA LEU A 103 -12.22 -4.81 -2.82
C LEU A 103 -11.74 -5.80 -3.89
N ALA A 104 -10.54 -6.36 -3.74
CA ALA A 104 -10.01 -7.39 -4.64
C ALA A 104 -10.88 -8.66 -4.68
N ASP A 105 -11.56 -8.99 -3.59
CA ASP A 105 -12.39 -10.20 -3.45
C ASP A 105 -13.71 -10.08 -4.23
N PHE A 106 -14.15 -8.86 -4.55
CA PHE A 106 -15.42 -8.61 -5.22
C PHE A 106 -15.28 -8.52 -6.74
N LYS A 107 -16.17 -9.24 -7.43
CA LYS A 107 -16.28 -9.21 -8.90
C LYS A 107 -17.41 -8.27 -9.35
N ALA A 108 -17.16 -7.57 -10.46
CA ALA A 108 -18.15 -6.76 -11.15
C ALA A 108 -18.12 -7.11 -12.64
N THR A 109 -19.27 -7.54 -13.16
CA THR A 109 -19.42 -7.98 -14.55
C THR A 109 -19.69 -6.80 -15.47
N ASP A 110 -19.37 -6.97 -16.75
CA ASP A 110 -19.69 -6.00 -17.80
C ASP A 110 -21.20 -5.76 -17.91
N LYS A 111 -22.01 -6.80 -17.67
CA LYS A 111 -23.47 -6.72 -17.69
C LYS A 111 -24.00 -5.82 -16.57
N GLU A 112 -23.50 -5.99 -15.34
CA GLU A 112 -23.84 -5.10 -14.21
C GLU A 112 -23.42 -3.66 -14.50
N ALA A 113 -22.19 -3.47 -15.00
CA ALA A 113 -21.69 -2.14 -15.32
C ALA A 113 -22.51 -1.46 -16.43
N LYS A 114 -22.90 -2.19 -17.48
CA LYS A 114 -23.73 -1.67 -18.56
C LYS A 114 -25.11 -1.27 -18.07
N LYS A 115 -25.71 -2.03 -17.15
CA LYS A 115 -27.00 -1.69 -16.52
C LYS A 115 -26.93 -0.37 -15.76
N ILE A 116 -25.88 -0.16 -14.95
CA ILE A 116 -25.67 1.10 -14.22
C ILE A 116 -25.41 2.26 -15.18
N TYR A 117 -24.56 2.06 -16.20
CA TYR A 117 -24.28 3.05 -17.22
C TYR A 117 -25.57 3.54 -17.90
N THR A 118 -26.42 2.61 -18.34
CA THR A 118 -27.68 2.96 -19.02
C THR A 118 -28.61 3.74 -18.10
N LYS A 119 -28.73 3.33 -16.82
CA LYS A 119 -29.59 4.00 -15.84
C LYS A 119 -29.12 5.43 -15.53
N ASN A 120 -27.81 5.63 -15.43
CA ASN A 120 -27.21 6.90 -15.02
C ASN A 120 -26.50 7.63 -16.16
N LYS A 121 -26.89 7.35 -17.42
CA LYS A 121 -26.16 7.81 -18.62
C LYS A 121 -25.85 9.31 -18.57
N LYS A 122 -26.86 10.11 -18.20
CA LYS A 122 -26.77 11.58 -18.11
C LYS A 122 -25.74 12.09 -17.10
N SER A 123 -25.33 11.29 -16.12
CA SER A 123 -24.33 11.66 -15.11
C SER A 123 -22.89 11.46 -15.60
N TYR A 124 -22.68 10.74 -16.71
CA TYR A 124 -21.35 10.47 -17.25
C TYR A 124 -21.02 11.45 -18.37
N VAL A 125 -20.78 12.72 -18.00
CA VAL A 125 -20.47 13.80 -18.94
C VAL A 125 -19.12 14.43 -18.56
N ARG A 126 -18.29 14.72 -19.56
CA ARG A 126 -17.04 15.49 -19.39
C ARG A 126 -16.95 16.54 -20.49
N ASN A 127 -16.69 17.79 -20.14
CA ASN A 127 -16.60 18.89 -21.10
C ASN A 127 -17.82 18.99 -22.03
N LYS A 128 -19.04 18.89 -21.46
CA LYS A 128 -20.33 18.87 -22.17
C LYS A 128 -20.51 17.70 -23.16
N LYS A 129 -19.59 16.73 -23.20
CA LYS A 129 -19.69 15.52 -24.02
C LYS A 129 -20.08 14.32 -23.18
N GLN A 130 -21.07 13.57 -23.68
CA GLN A 130 -21.47 12.30 -23.11
C GLN A 130 -20.34 11.27 -23.26
N LEU A 131 -19.86 10.72 -22.15
CA LEU A 131 -18.87 9.65 -22.16
C LEU A 131 -19.54 8.34 -22.59
N SER A 132 -18.79 7.51 -23.34
CA SER A 132 -19.26 6.19 -23.75
C SER A 132 -19.16 5.19 -22.60
N PHE A 133 -19.84 4.04 -22.72
CA PHE A 133 -19.70 2.97 -21.73
C PHE A 133 -18.25 2.53 -21.56
N LYS A 134 -17.48 2.45 -22.66
CA LYS A 134 -16.07 2.03 -22.63
C LYS A 134 -15.22 2.95 -21.76
N ASP A 135 -15.49 4.26 -21.80
CA ASP A 135 -14.71 5.27 -21.09
C ASP A 135 -14.91 5.21 -19.57
N VAL A 136 -16.10 4.78 -19.12
CA VAL A 136 -16.46 4.75 -17.70
C VAL A 136 -16.61 3.34 -17.13
N LYS A 137 -16.42 2.30 -17.95
CA LYS A 137 -16.64 0.89 -17.58
C LYS A 137 -15.94 0.50 -16.28
N GLU A 138 -14.63 0.74 -16.20
CA GLU A 138 -13.83 0.32 -15.05
C GLU A 138 -14.13 1.16 -13.80
N PHE A 139 -14.44 2.45 -13.97
CA PHE A 139 -14.96 3.29 -12.89
C PHE A 139 -16.27 2.73 -12.33
N ILE A 140 -17.24 2.38 -13.20
CA ILE A 140 -18.52 1.81 -12.77
C ILE A 140 -18.31 0.46 -12.08
N LYS A 141 -17.42 -0.39 -12.59
CA LYS A 141 -17.07 -1.65 -11.93
C LYS A 141 -16.51 -1.44 -10.54
N MET A 142 -15.65 -0.45 -10.36
CA MET A 142 -15.12 -0.10 -9.04
C MET A 142 -16.25 0.31 -8.08
N GLN A 143 -17.18 1.16 -8.53
CA GLN A 143 -18.35 1.56 -7.74
C GLN A 143 -19.23 0.36 -7.36
N ILE A 144 -19.42 -0.61 -8.27
CA ILE A 144 -20.14 -1.86 -7.97
C ILE A 144 -19.43 -2.66 -6.87
N LYS A 145 -18.10 -2.81 -6.96
CA LYS A 145 -17.32 -3.53 -5.94
C LYS A 145 -17.41 -2.85 -4.58
N GLN A 146 -17.27 -1.53 -4.54
CA GLN A 146 -17.43 -0.71 -3.32
C GLN A 146 -18.81 -0.93 -2.70
N LYS A 147 -19.87 -0.83 -3.51
CA LYS A 147 -21.23 -1.10 -3.02
C LYS A 147 -21.37 -2.51 -2.45
N LYS A 148 -20.90 -3.54 -3.15
CA LYS A 148 -20.99 -4.94 -2.67
C LYS A 148 -20.24 -5.14 -1.35
N LEU A 149 -19.08 -4.52 -1.19
CA LEU A 149 -18.30 -4.56 0.05
C LEU A 149 -19.07 -3.86 1.19
N VAL A 150 -19.56 -2.64 0.98
CA VAL A 150 -20.36 -1.92 1.98
C VAL A 150 -21.60 -2.73 2.37
N ASP A 151 -22.34 -3.24 1.38
CA ASP A 151 -23.52 -4.09 1.62
C ASP A 151 -23.15 -5.33 2.45
N SER A 152 -21.97 -5.92 2.25
CA SER A 152 -21.50 -7.08 3.03
C SER A 152 -21.24 -6.77 4.50
N VAL A 153 -20.73 -5.57 4.80
CA VAL A 153 -20.48 -5.12 6.17
C VAL A 153 -21.81 -4.72 6.83
N MET A 154 -22.62 -3.94 6.12
CA MET A 154 -23.89 -3.42 6.63
C MET A 154 -24.93 -4.50 6.90
N LYS A 155 -24.91 -5.63 6.18
CA LYS A 155 -25.83 -6.77 6.42
C LYS A 155 -25.82 -7.26 7.87
N LYS A 156 -24.72 -7.08 8.59
CA LYS A 156 -24.56 -7.52 9.99
C LYS A 156 -24.63 -6.36 10.98
N ALA A 157 -24.82 -5.13 10.51
CA ALA A 157 -24.78 -3.94 11.34
C ALA A 157 -26.17 -3.62 11.90
N LYS A 158 -26.24 -3.35 13.21
CA LYS A 158 -27.40 -2.71 13.83
C LYS A 158 -27.12 -1.22 13.93
N VAL A 159 -27.87 -0.41 13.19
CA VAL A 159 -27.79 1.06 13.27
C VAL A 159 -28.78 1.53 14.32
N VAL A 160 -28.30 2.28 15.31
CA VAL A 160 -29.13 2.92 16.34
C VAL A 160 -28.92 4.42 16.23
N ILE A 161 -30.01 5.18 16.20
CA ILE A 161 -29.99 6.64 16.18
C ILE A 161 -30.25 7.10 17.61
N SER A 162 -29.28 7.75 18.23
CA SER A 162 -29.44 8.39 19.54
C SER A 162 -30.23 9.69 19.37
N LYS A 163 -31.23 9.91 20.23
CA LYS A 163 -31.95 11.18 20.36
C LYS A 163 -31.15 12.16 21.20
#